data_AF-R7VXG6-F1
#
_entry.id   AF-R7VXG6-F1
#
_cell.length_a   1.000
_cell.length_b   1.000
_cell.length_c   1.000
_cell.angle_alpha   90.00
_cell.angle_beta   90.00
_cell.angle_gamma   90.00
#
_symmetry.space_group_name_H-M   'P 1'
#
loop_
_entity.id
_entity.type
_entity.pdbx_description
1 polymer ?
#
loop_
_entity_poly.entity_id
_entity_poly.type
_entity_poly.pdbx_seq_one_letter_code
_entity_poly.pdbx_strand_id
1 'polypeptide(L)' 'FPAPDSFRPERWLRRDVPCHPFASLPFGVGKRSCVGRRVAELQIHQALAQV' A
#
# COMPACT_ATOMS: atom_id res chain seq x y z
N PHE A 1 -6.90 5.01 -12.41
CA PHE A 1 -6.03 5.86 -11.57
C PHE A 1 -5.58 7.08 -12.35
N PRO A 2 -6.04 8.30 -12.02
CA PRO A 2 -5.55 9.52 -12.68
C PRO A 2 -4.08 9.78 -12.35
N ALA A 3 -3.27 10.16 -13.36
CA ALA A 3 -1.81 10.33 -13.27
C ALA A 3 -1.10 9.12 -12.62
N PRO A 4 -1.09 7.94 -13.29
CA PRO A 4 -0.56 6.70 -12.73
C PRO A 4 0.96 6.73 -12.55
N ASP A 5 1.68 7.42 -13.44
CA ASP A 5 3.15 7.50 -13.42
C ASP A 5 3.68 8.56 -12.45
N SER A 6 2.79 9.28 -11.77
CA SER A 6 3.15 10.31 -10.78
C SER A 6 3.09 9.75 -9.36
N PHE A 7 4.15 9.97 -8.59
CA PHE A 7 4.19 9.62 -7.17
C PHE A 7 3.30 10.57 -6.36
N ARG A 8 2.15 10.06 -5.89
CA ARG A 8 1.09 10.83 -5.20
C ARG A 8 0.60 10.13 -3.92
N PRO A 9 1.36 10.22 -2.80
CA PRO A 9 1.01 9.56 -1.53
C PRO A 9 -0.36 9.96 -0.98
N GLU A 10 -0.77 11.20 -1.20
CA GLU A 10 -2.02 11.78 -0.74
C GLU A 10 -3.28 11.05 -1.25
N ARG A 11 -3.14 10.25 -2.32
CA ARG A 11 -4.20 9.39 -2.85
C ARG A 11 -4.74 8.39 -1.81
N TRP A 12 -3.88 7.97 -0.88
CA TRP A 12 -4.22 6.97 0.14
C TRP A 12 -4.68 7.60 1.46
N LEU A 13 -4.64 8.93 1.56
CA LEU A 13 -5.02 9.67 2.78
C LEU A 13 -6.48 10.14 2.77
N ARG A 14 -7.11 10.24 1.59
CA ARG A 14 -8.45 10.80 1.41
C ARG A 14 -9.53 9.75 1.67
N ARG A 15 -10.53 10.11 2.49
CA ARG A 15 -11.72 9.27 2.75
C ARG A 15 -12.82 9.47 1.71
N ASP A 16 -12.70 10.55 0.96
CA ASP A 16 -13.70 11.15 0.08
C ASP A 16 -13.69 10.53 -1.33
N VAL A 17 -12.64 9.81 -1.70
CA VAL A 17 -12.57 9.08 -2.98
C VAL A 17 -12.62 7.58 -2.69
N PRO A 18 -13.70 6.86 -3.06
CA PRO A 18 -13.77 5.42 -2.87
C PRO A 18 -12.69 4.74 -3.71
N CYS A 19 -11.65 4.23 -3.05
CA CYS A 19 -10.64 3.38 -3.67
C CYS A 19 -11.15 1.94 -3.61
N HIS A 20 -11.18 1.27 -4.77
CA HIS A 20 -11.61 -0.12 -4.81
C HIS A 20 -10.64 -0.99 -3.97
N PRO A 21 -11.12 -1.92 -3.12
CA PRO A 21 -10.25 -2.71 -2.23
C PRO A 21 -9.16 -3.51 -2.96
N PHE A 22 -9.37 -3.81 -4.24
CA PHE A 22 -8.42 -4.53 -5.10
C PHE A 22 -7.62 -3.61 -6.02
N ALA A 23 -7.63 -2.30 -5.80
CA ALA A 23 -6.91 -1.34 -6.63
C ALA A 23 -5.39 -1.34 -6.36
N SER A 24 -4.95 -1.90 -5.22
CA SER A 24 -3.55 -2.08 -4.88
C SER A 24 -3.35 -3.46 -4.23
N LEU A 25 -2.56 -4.32 -4.85
CA LEU A 25 -2.31 -5.70 -4.42
C LEU A 25 -0.81 -6.05 -4.35
N PRO A 26 0.05 -5.22 -3.70
CA PRO A 26 1.50 -5.44 -3.69
C PRO A 26 1.92 -6.74 -3.01
N PHE A 27 1.08 -7.26 -2.11
CA PHE A 27 1.30 -8.50 -1.38
C PHE A 27 0.36 -9.64 -1.83
N GLY A 28 -0.34 -9.47 -2.95
CA GLY A 28 -1.36 -10.40 -3.42
C GLY A 28 -2.61 -10.44 -2.53
N VAL A 29 -3.54 -11.35 -2.85
CA VAL A 29 -4.80 -11.55 -2.13
C VAL A 29 -5.17 -13.03 -2.06
N GLY A 30 -5.96 -13.41 -1.05
CA GLY A 30 -6.44 -14.77 -0.86
C GLY A 30 -5.44 -15.71 -0.19
N LYS A 31 -5.67 -17.02 -0.30
CA LYS A 31 -4.95 -18.06 0.47
C LYS A 31 -3.44 -18.14 0.20
N ARG A 32 -2.97 -17.54 -0.90
CA ARG A 32 -1.54 -17.50 -1.30
C ARG A 32 -0.98 -16.08 -1.33
N SER A 33 -1.60 -15.14 -0.62
CA SER A 33 -0.99 -13.81 -0.40
C SER A 33 0.33 -13.93 0.37
N CYS A 34 1.18 -12.91 0.27
CA CYS A 34 2.46 -12.88 0.96
C CYS A 34 2.32 -13.14 2.47
N VAL A 35 2.90 -14.24 2.94
CA VAL A 35 2.92 -14.62 4.36
C VAL A 35 3.66 -13.60 5.23
N GLY A 36 4.68 -12.95 4.65
CA GLY A 36 5.53 -11.96 5.32
C GLY A 36 4.98 -10.53 5.29
N ARG A 37 3.77 -10.29 4.75
CA ARG A 37 3.24 -8.93 4.53
C ARG A 37 3.40 -8.03 5.76
N ARG A 38 2.96 -8.50 6.94
CA ARG A 38 2.99 -7.70 8.18
C ARG A 38 4.41 -7.40 8.64
N VAL A 39 5.32 -8.37 8.49
CA VAL A 39 6.73 -8.20 8.85
C VAL A 39 7.39 -7.19 7.91
N ALA A 40 7.14 -7.30 6.60
CA ALA A 40 7.66 -6.37 5.61
C ALA A 40 7.13 -4.94 5.80
N GLU A 41 5.81 -4.77 5.98
CA GLU A 41 5.19 -3.47 6.29
C GLU A 41 5.85 -2.84 7.54
N LEU A 42 5.98 -3.60 8.63
CA LEU A 42 6.59 -3.11 9.86
C LEU A 42 8.04 -2.68 9.67
N GLN A 43 8.86 -3.50 9.01
CA GLN A 43 10.27 -3.20 8.76
C GLN A 43 10.44 -1.96 7.88
N ILE A 44 9.61 -1.80 6.84
CA ILE A 44 9.63 -0.61 5.99
C ILE A 44 9.25 0.63 6.80
N HIS A 45 8.19 0.57 7.61
CA HIS A 45 7.78 1.70 8.45
C HIS A 45 8.85 2.07 9.47
N GLN A 46 9.46 1.08 10.12
CA GLN A 46 10.55 1.31 11.07
C GLN A 46 11.77 1.92 10.38
N ALA A 47 12.19 1.37 9.24
CA ALA A 47 13.31 1.90 8.48
C ALA A 47 13.06 3.36 8.08
N LEU A 48 11.87 3.69 7.57
CA LEU A 48 11.51 5.07 7.20
C LEU A 48 11.45 6.04 8.38
N ALA A 49 11.07 5.57 9.57
CA ALA A 49 10.99 6.40 10.78
C ALA A 49 12.35 6.64 11.45
N GLN A 50 13.37 5.84 11.11
CA GLN A 50 14.73 5.93 11.65
C GLN A 50 15.70 6.71 10.76
N VAL A 51 15.24 7.15 9.58
CA VAL A 51 15.95 8.13 8.73
C VAL A 51 15.64 9.54 9.20
#